data_AF-A0A432SA20-F1
#
_entry.id   AF-A0A432SA20-F1
#
_cell.length_a   1.000
_cell.length_b   1.000
_cell.length_c   1.000
_cell.angle_alpha   90.00
_cell.angle_beta   90.00
_cell.angle_gamma   90.00
#
_symmetry.space_group_name_H-M   'P 1'
#
loop_
_entity.id
_entity.type
_entity.pdbx_description
1 polymer ?
#
loop_
_entity_poly.entity_id
_entity_poly.type
_entity_poly.pdbx_seq_one_letter_code
_entity_poly.pdbx_strand_id
1 'polypeptide(L)' 'MAENFEQKLEEAKAILQKLLQSDMTMSESMKAYEEGMKALQKAQKLLDDAVLHVETIKQQTTEPSA' A
#
# COMPACT_ATOMS: atom_id res chain seq x y z
N MET A 1 -12.67 -12.04 -2.92
CA MET A 1 -12.48 -10.76 -3.64
C MET A 1 -11.07 -10.31 -3.30
N ALA A 2 -10.17 -10.23 -4.27
CA ALA A 2 -8.78 -9.86 -4.02
C ALA A 2 -8.75 -8.40 -3.56
N GLU A 3 -8.09 -8.08 -2.45
CA GLU A 3 -7.90 -6.69 -2.04
C GLU A 3 -6.90 -6.01 -2.99
N ASN A 4 -7.35 -5.05 -3.79
CA ASN A 4 -6.53 -4.40 -4.81
C ASN A 4 -5.65 -3.30 -4.19
N PHE A 5 -4.45 -3.11 -4.71
CA PHE A 5 -3.55 -2.00 -4.34
C PHE A 5 -4.28 -0.65 -4.31
N GLU A 6 -5.06 -0.34 -5.34
CA GLU A 6 -5.81 0.92 -5.44
C GLU A 6 -6.81 1.09 -4.30
N GLN A 7 -7.44 0.00 -3.86
CA GLN A 7 -8.41 0.03 -2.77
C GLN A 7 -7.73 0.34 -1.43
N LYS A 8 -6.56 -0.24 -1.18
CA LYS A 8 -5.74 0.04 0.03
C LYS A 8 -5.17 1.45 0.02
N LEU A 9 -4.75 1.92 -1.15
CA LEU A 9 -4.26 3.28 -1.33
C LEU A 9 -5.38 4.29 -1.04
N GLU A 10 -6.59 4.02 -1.52
CA GLU A 10 -7.71 4.94 -1.34
C GLU A 10 -8.27 4.92 0.08
N GLU A 11 -8.28 3.75 0.75
CA GLU A 11 -8.55 3.65 2.19
C GLU A 11 -7.57 4.51 3.00
N ALA A 12 -6.27 4.42 2.73
CA ALA A 12 -5.26 5.22 3.41
C ALA A 12 -5.47 6.73 3.20
N LYS A 13 -5.74 7.15 1.96
CA LYS A 13 -6.02 8.54 1.62
C LYS A 13 -7.25 9.06 2.34
N ALA A 14 -8.34 8.31 2.37
CA ALA A 14 -9.56 8.70 3.04
C ALA A 14 -9.35 8.88 4.56
N ILE A 15 -8.57 7.99 5.19
CA ILE A 15 -8.24 8.09 6.61
C ILE A 15 -7.39 9.33 6.90
N LEU A 16 -6.36 9.58 6.08
CA LEU A 16 -5.49 10.75 6.23
C LEU A 16 -6.24 12.06 5.97
N GLN A 17 -7.16 12.09 4.99
CA GLN A 17 -8.02 13.26 4.73
C GLN A 17 -8.94 13.55 5.91
N LYS A 18 -9.53 12.53 6.54
CA LYS A 18 -10.34 12.70 7.76
C LYS A 18 -9.53 13.30 8.90
N LEU A 19 -8.27 12.91 9.02
CA LEU A 19 -7.32 13.42 10.02
C LEU A 19 -7.01 14.91 9.81
N LEU A 20 -6.96 15.36 8.55
CA LEU A 20 -6.75 16.77 8.19
C LEU A 20 -8.00 17.64 8.36
N GLN A 21 -9.19 17.04 8.31
CA GLN A 21 -10.48 17.74 8.35
C GLN A 21 -11.08 17.83 9.77
N SER A 22 -10.70 16.92 10.66
CA SER A 22 -11.38 16.78 11.95
C SER A 22 -10.63 17.47 13.08
N ASP A 23 -11.37 18.15 13.96
CA ASP A 23 -10.92 18.59 15.28
C ASP A 23 -10.90 17.39 16.26
N MET A 24 -10.23 16.32 15.82
CA MET A 24 -10.19 15.02 16.50
C MET A 24 -9.36 15.10 17.77
N THR A 25 -9.77 14.34 18.78
CA THR A 25 -8.96 14.21 19.98
C THR A 25 -7.62 13.55 19.62
N MET A 26 -6.55 13.88 20.36
CA MET A 26 -5.21 13.35 20.11
C MET A 26 -5.17 11.82 19.97
N SER A 27 -6.03 11.11 20.73
CA SER A 27 -6.14 9.64 20.69
C SER A 27 -6.76 9.13 19.39
N GLU A 28 -7.78 9.82 18.87
CA GLU A 28 -8.42 9.46 17.60
C GLU A 28 -7.51 9.77 16.42
N SER A 29 -6.80 10.90 16.47
CA SER A 29 -5.78 11.27 15.49
C SER A 29 -4.65 10.25 15.43
N MET A 30 -4.19 9.74 16.58
CA MET A 30 -3.19 8.66 16.61
C MET A 30 -3.70 7.35 16.00
N LYS A 31 -4.92 6.93 16.33
CA LYS A 31 -5.52 5.70 15.76
C LYS A 31 -5.70 5.81 14.25
N ALA A 32 -6.26 6.92 13.78
CA ALA A 32 -6.45 7.16 12.35
C ALA A 32 -5.09 7.17 11.61
N TYR A 33 -4.08 7.80 12.19
CA TYR A 33 -2.73 7.78 11.60
C TYR A 33 -2.16 6.35 11.51
N GLU A 34 -2.29 5.56 12.56
CA GLU A 34 -1.84 4.16 12.59
C GLU A 34 -2.56 3.30 11.53
N GLU A 35 -3.88 3.47 11.39
CA GLU A 35 -4.68 2.76 10.41
C GLU A 35 -4.33 3.17 8.97
N GLY A 36 -4.17 4.47 8.72
CA GLY A 36 -3.73 5.01 7.43
C GLY A 36 -2.34 4.50 7.06
N MET A 37 -1.39 4.51 8.01
CA MET A 37 -0.04 3.96 7.79
C MET A 37 -0.07 2.46 7.51
N LYS A 38 -0.88 1.68 8.22
CA LYS A 38 -1.02 0.23 7.96
C LYS A 38 -1.59 -0.04 6.57
N ALA A 39 -2.56 0.74 6.12
CA ALA A 39 -3.10 0.62 4.78
C ALA A 39 -2.04 0.94 3.71
N LEU A 40 -1.24 2.00 3.90
CA LEU A 40 -0.11 2.34 3.01
C LEU A 40 0.97 1.25 3.00
N GLN A 41 1.34 0.69 4.14
CA GLN A 41 2.32 -0.40 4.20
C GLN A 41 1.86 -1.64 3.44
N LYS A 42 0.57 -1.99 3.53
CA LYS A 42 0.00 -3.09 2.75
C LYS A 42 0.04 -2.80 1.25
N ALA A 43 -0.29 -1.57 0.84
CA ALA A 43 -0.21 -1.15 -0.55
C ALA A 43 1.24 -1.22 -1.06
N GLN A 44 2.21 -0.73 -0.29
CA GLN A 44 3.63 -0.82 -0.64
C GLN A 44 4.07 -2.28 -0.84
N LYS A 45 3.69 -3.17 0.08
CA LYS A 45 4.04 -4.59 -0.01
C LYS A 45 3.48 -5.25 -1.28
N LEU A 46 2.24 -4.93 -1.66
CA LEU A 46 1.66 -5.40 -2.92
C LEU A 46 2.45 -4.93 -4.14
N LEU A 47 2.98 -3.69 -4.09
CA LEU A 47 3.81 -3.15 -5.14
C LEU A 47 5.18 -3.84 -5.21
N ASP A 48 5.81 -4.04 -4.06
CA ASP A 48 7.11 -4.73 -3.95
C ASP A 48 7.01 -6.17 -4.45
N ASP A 49 5.94 -6.89 -4.06
CA ASP A 49 5.68 -8.26 -4.53
C ASP A 49 5.47 -8.30 -6.05
N ALA A 50 4.78 -7.31 -6.63
CA ALA A 50 4.59 -7.20 -8.08
C ALA A 50 5.91 -6.90 -8.81
N VAL A 51 6.74 -6.01 -8.28
CA VAL A 51 8.07 -5.70 -8.83
C VAL A 51 8.96 -6.95 -8.80
N LEU A 52 9.01 -7.65 -7.67
CA LEU A 52 9.79 -8.88 -7.51
C LEU A 52 9.33 -9.96 -8.50
N HIS A 53 8.02 -10.09 -8.71
CA HIS A 53 7.47 -11.02 -9.68
C HIS A 53 7.92 -10.68 -11.11
N VAL A 54 7.89 -9.40 -11.48
CA VAL A 54 8.37 -8.93 -12.80
C VAL A 54 9.88 -9.16 -12.96
N GLU A 55 10.69 -8.89 -11.94
CA GLU A 55 12.13 -9.15 -11.97
C GLU A 55 12.43 -10.64 -12.14
N THR A 56 11.68 -11.50 -11.43
CA THR A 56 11.80 -12.96 -11.56
C THR A 56 11.49 -13.42 -12.98
N ILE A 57 10.39 -12.95 -13.57
CA ILE A 57 10.05 -13.25 -14.97
C ILE A 57 11.16 -12.78 -15.91
N LYS A 58 11.64 -11.55 -15.75
CA LYS A 58 12.73 -10.99 -16.57
C LYS A 58 13.96 -11.90 -16.54
N GLN A 59 14.39 -12.29 -15.34
CA GLN A 59 15.54 -13.18 -15.16
C GLN A 59 15.35 -14.56 -15.82
N GLN A 60 14.14 -15.12 -15.77
CA GLN A 60 13.80 -16.40 -16.40
C GLN A 60 13.72 -16.31 -17.94
N THR A 61 13.29 -15.17 -18.50
CA THR A 61 13.31 -14.94 -19.96
C THR A 61 14.68 -14.51 -20.51
N THR A 62 15.66 -14.23 -19.66
CA THR A 62 17.05 -13.92 -20.06
C THR A 62 18.00 -15.09 -19.82
N GLU A 63 17.56 -16.34 -20.04
CA GLU A 63 18.52 -17.38 -20.43
C GLU A 63 18.98 -17.06 -21.86
N PRO A 64 20.27 -16.70 -22.08
CA PRO A 64 20.79 -16.63 -23.42
C PRO A 64 20.78 -18.05 -23.97
N SER A 65 20.03 -18.25 -25.04
CA SER A 65 20.37 -19.26 -26.02
C SER A 65 21.81 -19.00 -26.47
N ALA A 66 22.78 -19.61 -25.80
CA ALA A 66 24.19 -19.62 -26.18
C ALA A 66 24.70 -21.07 -26.15
#